data_AF-A0A7Y2D211-F1
#
_entry.id   AF-A0A7Y2D211-F1
#
_cell.length_a   1.000
_cell.length_b   1.000
_cell.length_c   1.000
_cell.angle_alpha   90.00
_cell.angle_beta   90.00
_cell.angle_gamma   90.00
#
_symmetry.space_group_name_H-M   'P 1'
#
loop_
_entity.id
_entity.type
_entity.pdbx_description
1 polymer ?
#
loop_
_entity_poly.entity_id
_entity_poly.type
_entity_poly.pdbx_seq_one_letter_code
_entity_poly.pdbx_strand_id
1 'polypeptide(L)'
;IALPSFDLHWYRAASNPQTDLSAIPVISYSSKTRPYRELMSELSRRIGPKVRIYASASLSASLRMIAAGIAVGPYPRALAEDYLRRGQIVEFNPGIEAKPLEFTASYLSEPRSFLVEKAARIARGAAEDWEKSHPR
;
A
#
# COMPACT_ATOMS: atom_id res chain seq x y z
N ILE A 1 4.75 -11.93 15.82
CA ILE A 1 4.11 -13.03 15.04
C ILE A 1 3.84 -12.50 13.65
N ALA A 2 4.31 -13.16 12.58
CA ALA A 2 4.02 -12.75 11.21
C ALA A 2 2.53 -12.91 10.88
N LEU A 3 2.00 -11.99 10.09
CA LEU A 3 0.64 -11.99 9.55
C LEU A 3 0.72 -12.06 8.02
N PRO A 4 -0.37 -12.46 7.33
CA PRO A 4 -0.48 -12.37 5.88
C PRO A 4 -0.04 -11.02 5.32
N SER A 5 0.66 -11.07 4.19
CA SER A 5 1.13 -9.88 3.47
C SER A 5 0.13 -9.43 2.41
N PHE A 6 0.23 -8.16 2.01
CA PHE A 6 -0.58 -7.61 0.93
C PHE A 6 0.30 -7.21 -0.26
N ASP A 7 0.00 -7.77 -1.42
CA ASP A 7 0.63 -7.37 -2.67
C ASP A 7 0.16 -5.96 -3.07
N LEU A 8 1.09 -5.18 -3.61
CA LEU A 8 0.87 -3.80 -3.99
C LEU A 8 0.75 -3.67 -5.50
N HIS A 9 -0.31 -3.02 -5.94
CA HIS A 9 -0.56 -2.74 -7.36
C HIS A 9 -0.60 -1.24 -7.58
N TRP A 10 -0.16 -0.81 -8.75
CA TRP A 10 -0.15 0.60 -9.12
C TRP A 10 -1.48 1.02 -9.73
N TYR A 11 -2.00 2.15 -9.26
CA TYR A 11 -3.27 2.69 -9.71
C TYR A 11 -3.14 4.10 -10.26
N ARG A 12 -3.95 4.38 -11.28
CA ARG A 12 -4.22 5.72 -11.83
C ARG A 12 -5.73 5.92 -11.96
N ALA A 13 -6.19 7.16 -12.05
CA ALA A 13 -7.58 7.43 -12.40
C ALA A 13 -7.92 6.84 -13.78
N ALA A 14 -9.13 6.32 -13.93
CA ALA A 14 -9.63 5.93 -15.24
C ALA A 14 -9.74 7.14 -16.19
N SER A 15 -10.05 8.32 -15.65
CA SER A 15 -10.18 9.59 -16.38
C SER A 15 -8.84 10.23 -16.76
N ASN A 16 -7.71 9.80 -16.19
CA ASN A 16 -6.38 10.34 -16.48
C ASN A 16 -5.46 9.22 -16.99
N PRO A 17 -5.10 9.20 -18.29
CA PRO A 17 -4.25 8.16 -18.87
C PRO A 17 -2.76 8.35 -18.57
N GLN A 18 -2.35 9.40 -17.86
CA GLN A 18 -0.93 9.67 -17.60
C GLN A 18 -0.27 8.55 -16.78
N THR A 19 0.80 7.99 -17.30
CA THR A 19 1.62 6.94 -16.66
C THR A 19 3.09 7.34 -16.48
N ASP A 20 3.51 8.47 -17.09
CA ASP A 20 4.84 9.02 -16.91
C ASP A 20 4.96 9.64 -15.51
N LEU A 21 5.69 8.93 -14.66
CA LEU A 21 5.93 9.30 -13.26
C LEU A 21 6.78 10.58 -13.10
N SER A 22 7.36 11.11 -14.17
CA SER A 22 7.99 12.44 -14.17
C SER A 22 6.95 13.57 -14.36
N ALA A 23 5.82 13.26 -15.00
CA ALA A 23 4.75 14.20 -15.29
C ALA A 23 3.65 14.19 -14.22
N ILE A 24 3.31 13.02 -13.66
CA ILE A 24 2.30 12.88 -12.61
C ILE A 24 2.93 12.61 -11.23
N PRO A 25 2.46 13.24 -10.14
CA PRO A 25 2.96 12.93 -8.81
C PRO A 25 2.68 11.49 -8.40
N VAL A 26 3.60 10.90 -7.63
CA VAL A 26 3.40 9.61 -6.97
C VAL A 26 2.93 9.85 -5.54
N ILE A 27 1.84 9.22 -5.12
CA ILE A 27 1.40 9.23 -3.72
C ILE A 27 1.77 7.93 -3.03
N SER A 28 2.27 8.05 -1.80
CA SER A 28 2.72 6.93 -0.97
C SER A 28 2.30 7.13 0.49
N TYR A 29 2.74 6.21 1.33
CA TYR A 29 2.50 6.18 2.77
C TYR A 29 3.20 7.34 3.49
N SER A 30 3.00 7.45 4.79
CA SER A 30 3.68 8.44 5.63
C SER A 30 5.20 8.36 5.47
N SER A 31 5.87 9.52 5.45
CA SER A 31 7.30 9.66 5.16
C SER A 31 8.22 8.89 6.12
N LYS A 32 7.73 8.59 7.33
CA LYS A 32 8.46 7.82 8.36
C LYS A 32 8.40 6.31 8.16
N THR A 33 7.61 5.83 7.21
CA THR A 33 7.37 4.39 7.00
C THR A 33 8.43 3.76 6.08
N ARG A 34 8.63 2.45 6.22
CA ARG A 34 9.52 1.69 5.32
C ARG A 34 9.03 1.71 3.86
N PRO A 35 7.74 1.48 3.54
CA PRO A 35 7.25 1.52 2.17
C PRO A 35 7.53 2.84 1.45
N TYR A 36 7.37 3.98 2.15
CA TYR A 36 7.72 5.28 1.58
C TYR A 36 9.20 5.37 1.20
N ARG A 37 10.10 4.97 2.11
CA ARG A 37 11.55 5.04 1.86
C ARG A 37 11.99 4.12 0.73
N GLU A 38 11.45 2.91 0.68
CA GLU A 38 11.77 1.94 -0.38
C GLU A 38 11.29 2.46 -1.74
N LEU A 39 10.06 2.97 -1.83
CA LEU A 39 9.53 3.54 -3.05
C LEU A 39 10.31 4.79 -3.50
N MET A 40 10.62 5.70 -2.58
CA MET A 40 11.42 6.90 -2.88
C MET A 40 12.82 6.56 -3.38
N SER A 41 13.47 5.54 -2.80
CA SER A 41 14.78 5.07 -3.26
C SER A 41 14.70 4.55 -4.70
N GLU A 42 13.68 3.78 -5.03
CA GLU A 42 13.49 3.20 -6.36
C GLU A 42 13.17 4.27 -7.41
N LEU A 43 12.25 5.19 -7.08
CA LEU A 43 11.87 6.30 -7.95
C LEU A 43 13.04 7.25 -8.22
N SER A 44 13.80 7.59 -7.18
CA SER A 44 15.01 8.42 -7.31
C SER A 44 16.05 7.77 -8.22
N ARG A 45 16.20 6.43 -8.15
CA ARG A 45 17.17 5.69 -8.97
C ARG A 45 16.78 5.64 -10.44
N ARG A 46 15.49 5.46 -10.75
CA ARG A 46 15.01 5.25 -12.12
C ARG A 46 14.60 6.52 -12.86
N ILE A 47 14.00 7.48 -12.16
CA ILE A 47 13.45 8.70 -12.75
C ILE A 47 14.35 9.91 -12.44
N GLY A 48 15.03 9.88 -11.31
CA GLY A 48 15.89 10.96 -10.85
C GLY A 48 15.25 11.87 -9.79
N PRO A 49 15.94 12.94 -9.37
CA PRO A 49 15.59 13.74 -8.21
C PRO A 49 14.34 14.62 -8.40
N LYS A 50 13.83 14.72 -9.62
CA LYS A 50 12.66 15.57 -9.94
C LYS A 50 11.31 14.89 -9.67
N VAL A 51 11.30 13.61 -9.27
CA VAL A 51 10.05 12.91 -8.96
C VAL A 51 9.31 13.60 -7.82
N ARG A 52 8.02 13.88 -8.04
CA ARG A 52 7.17 14.50 -7.03
C ARG A 52 6.48 13.40 -6.25
N ILE A 53 6.79 13.30 -4.96
CA ILE A 53 6.16 12.32 -4.07
C ILE A 53 5.30 13.02 -3.02
N TYR A 54 4.04 12.62 -2.93
CA TYR A 54 3.14 12.98 -1.85
C TYR A 54 3.13 11.87 -0.79
N ALA A 55 3.28 12.25 0.47
CA ALA A 55 3.17 11.34 1.60
C ALA A 55 1.82 11.53 2.29
N SER A 56 1.11 10.43 2.55
CA SER A 56 -0.16 10.46 3.28
C SER A 56 -0.20 9.37 4.35
N ALA A 57 -0.68 9.72 5.54
CA ALA A 57 -0.97 8.76 6.60
C ALA A 57 -2.37 8.12 6.45
N SER A 58 -3.20 8.62 5.52
CA SER A 58 -4.55 8.12 5.29
C SER A 58 -4.63 7.40 3.94
N LEU A 59 -4.81 6.08 3.98
CA LEU A 59 -4.95 5.25 2.78
C LEU A 59 -6.20 5.62 1.97
N SER A 60 -7.29 5.95 2.64
CA SER A 60 -8.53 6.38 1.99
C SER A 60 -8.36 7.73 1.28
N ALA A 61 -7.63 8.68 1.89
CA ALA A 61 -7.32 9.94 1.23
C ALA A 61 -6.43 9.73 0.00
N SER A 62 -5.43 8.84 0.09
CA SER A 62 -4.57 8.52 -1.06
C SER A 62 -5.34 7.95 -2.23
N LEU A 63 -6.22 6.97 -1.99
CA LEU A 63 -7.04 6.38 -3.05
C LEU A 63 -8.02 7.39 -3.66
N ARG A 64 -8.59 8.30 -2.86
CA ARG A 64 -9.40 9.41 -3.39
C ARG A 64 -8.59 10.34 -4.30
N MET A 65 -7.36 10.67 -3.93
CA MET A 65 -6.48 11.49 -4.77
C MET A 65 -6.13 10.79 -6.08
N ILE A 66 -5.92 9.46 -6.05
CA ILE A 66 -5.70 8.66 -7.25
C ILE A 66 -6.95 8.66 -8.13
N ALA A 67 -8.13 8.38 -7.57
CA ALA A 67 -9.40 8.39 -8.30
C ALA A 67 -9.72 9.77 -8.90
N ALA A 68 -9.32 10.86 -8.24
CA ALA A 68 -9.44 12.22 -8.74
C ALA A 68 -8.40 12.58 -9.82
N GLY A 69 -7.45 11.69 -10.13
CA GLY A 69 -6.41 11.91 -11.15
C GLY A 69 -5.30 12.87 -10.72
N ILE A 70 -5.18 13.13 -9.41
CA ILE A 70 -4.20 14.08 -8.84
C ILE A 70 -2.82 13.42 -8.68
N ALA A 71 -2.78 12.11 -8.43
CA ALA A 71 -1.56 11.34 -8.25
C ALA A 71 -1.77 9.88 -8.69
N VAL A 72 -0.69 9.12 -8.75
CA VAL A 72 -0.69 7.66 -8.96
C VAL A 72 0.08 6.99 -7.82
N GLY A 73 -0.14 5.71 -7.55
CA GLY A 73 0.66 5.05 -6.51
C GLY A 73 0.34 3.60 -6.26
N PRO A 74 1.26 2.88 -5.58
CA PRO A 74 1.09 1.48 -5.23
C PRO A 74 0.29 1.29 -3.92
N TYR A 75 -0.82 0.56 -3.98
CA TYR A 75 -1.67 0.26 -2.82
C TYR A 75 -2.19 -1.20 -2.84
N PRO A 76 -2.59 -1.76 -1.68
CA PRO A 76 -3.21 -3.07 -1.62
C PRO A 76 -4.49 -3.13 -2.45
N ARG A 77 -4.66 -4.19 -3.25
CA ARG A 77 -5.88 -4.45 -4.04
C ARG A 77 -7.15 -4.45 -3.20
N ALA A 78 -7.08 -5.04 -2.01
CA ALA A 78 -8.18 -5.07 -1.06
C ALA A 78 -8.74 -3.68 -0.69
N LEU A 79 -7.90 -2.63 -0.71
CA LEU A 79 -8.33 -1.26 -0.42
C LEU A 79 -8.84 -0.53 -1.66
N ALA A 80 -8.38 -0.94 -2.84
CA ALA A 80 -8.70 -0.35 -4.14
C ALA A 80 -9.97 -0.93 -4.78
N GLU A 81 -10.47 -2.06 -4.26
CA GLU A 81 -11.50 -2.88 -4.93
C GLU A 81 -12.79 -2.11 -5.29
N ASP A 82 -13.32 -1.29 -4.38
CA ASP A 82 -14.53 -0.50 -4.65
C ASP A 82 -14.30 0.53 -5.77
N TYR A 83 -13.13 1.18 -5.79
CA TYR A 83 -12.77 2.13 -6.86
C TYR A 83 -12.57 1.43 -8.21
N LEU A 84 -11.96 0.24 -8.21
CA LEU A 84 -11.79 -0.60 -9.40
C LEU A 84 -13.15 -1.03 -9.95
N ARG A 85 -14.03 -1.54 -9.08
CA ARG A 85 -15.39 -2.00 -9.45
C ARG A 85 -16.25 -0.87 -10.02
N ARG A 86 -16.09 0.34 -9.51
CA ARG A 86 -16.76 1.56 -10.01
C ARG A 86 -16.11 2.14 -11.26
N GLY A 87 -14.98 1.59 -11.73
CA GLY A 87 -14.23 2.12 -12.86
C GLY A 87 -13.63 3.52 -12.60
N GLN A 88 -13.40 3.89 -11.34
CA GLN A 88 -12.82 5.19 -10.98
C GLN A 88 -11.28 5.18 -11.08
N ILE A 89 -10.68 4.01 -10.82
CA ILE A 89 -9.25 3.78 -11.01
C ILE A 89 -9.05 2.54 -11.87
N VAL A 90 -7.86 2.43 -12.45
CA VAL A 90 -7.40 1.26 -13.17
C VAL A 90 -5.98 0.91 -12.73
N GLU A 91 -5.65 -0.38 -12.79
CA GLU A 91 -4.29 -0.86 -12.61
C GLU A 91 -3.43 -0.50 -13.83
N PHE A 92 -2.15 -0.19 -13.60
CA PHE A 92 -1.17 0.00 -14.67
C PHE A 92 0.22 -0.45 -14.20
N ASN A 93 1.13 -0.68 -15.14
CA ASN A 93 2.52 -1.05 -14.84
C ASN A 93 3.47 0.12 -15.17
N PRO A 94 4.02 0.84 -14.18
CA PRO A 94 5.03 1.87 -14.42
C PRO A 94 6.46 1.33 -14.59
N GLY A 95 6.63 0.01 -14.59
CA GLY A 95 7.94 -0.64 -14.57
C GLY A 95 8.65 -0.59 -13.21
N ILE A 96 7.98 -0.10 -12.16
CA ILE A 96 8.52 -0.01 -10.80
C ILE A 96 7.80 -1.02 -9.92
N GLU A 97 8.55 -1.99 -9.43
CA GLU A 97 8.00 -3.01 -8.54
C GLU A 97 7.73 -2.43 -7.15
N ALA A 98 6.52 -2.68 -6.64
CA ALA A 98 6.13 -2.31 -5.29
C ALA A 98 6.21 -3.54 -4.40
N LYS A 99 7.09 -3.50 -3.38
CA LYS A 99 7.26 -4.62 -2.46
C LYS A 99 5.98 -4.85 -1.64
N PRO A 100 5.62 -6.12 -1.34
CA PRO A 100 4.48 -6.43 -0.50
C PRO A 100 4.55 -5.75 0.87
N LEU A 101 3.39 -5.42 1.42
CA LEU A 101 3.28 -4.95 2.80
C LEU A 101 3.25 -6.12 3.77
N GLU A 102 4.28 -6.18 4.61
CA GLU A 102 4.41 -7.17 5.67
C GLU A 102 3.79 -6.67 6.97
N PHE A 103 3.01 -7.53 7.62
CA PHE A 103 2.32 -7.22 8.87
C PHE A 103 2.74 -8.16 9.99
N THR A 104 2.71 -7.65 11.23
CA THR A 104 3.00 -8.46 12.42
C THR A 104 2.05 -8.14 13.56
N ALA A 105 1.65 -9.15 14.31
CA ALA A 105 1.12 -8.99 15.66
C ALA A 105 2.29 -9.05 16.65
N SER A 106 2.61 -7.91 17.26
CA SER A 106 3.81 -7.73 18.09
C SER A 106 3.43 -7.33 19.51
N TYR A 107 4.15 -7.89 20.48
CA TYR A 107 3.93 -7.65 21.91
C TYR A 107 5.26 -7.72 22.68
N LEU A 108 5.29 -7.12 23.87
CA LEU A 108 6.46 -7.20 24.75
C LEU A 108 6.63 -8.63 25.27
N SER A 109 7.82 -9.18 25.10
CA SER A 109 8.15 -10.53 25.56
C SER A 109 8.20 -10.64 27.08
N GLU A 110 8.50 -9.53 27.77
CA GLU A 110 8.63 -9.46 29.22
C GLU A 110 7.91 -8.25 29.82
N PRO A 111 7.29 -8.40 31.02
CA PRO A 111 7.06 -9.68 31.71
C PRO A 111 6.08 -10.56 30.92
N ARG A 112 6.26 -11.88 31.01
CA ARG A 112 5.49 -12.81 30.19
C ARG A 112 4.00 -12.74 30.55
N SER A 113 3.17 -12.41 29.57
CA SER A 113 1.71 -12.34 29.74
C SER A 113 1.01 -13.27 28.76
N PHE A 114 0.39 -14.32 29.31
CA PHE A 114 -0.36 -15.29 28.51
C PHE A 114 -1.54 -14.65 27.76
N LEU A 115 -2.15 -13.62 28.35
CA LEU A 115 -3.27 -12.91 27.73
C LEU A 115 -2.83 -12.17 26.47
N VAL A 116 -1.69 -11.48 26.52
CA VAL A 116 -1.17 -10.70 25.39
C VAL A 116 -0.67 -11.63 24.27
N GLU A 117 0.01 -12.72 24.64
CA GLU A 117 0.40 -13.76 23.68
C GLU A 117 -0.82 -14.39 22.99
N LYS A 118 -1.88 -14.72 23.76
CA LYS A 118 -3.12 -15.26 23.20
C LYS A 118 -3.82 -14.25 22.29
N ALA A 119 -3.85 -12.97 22.65
CA ALA A 119 -4.40 -11.91 21.81
C ALA A 119 -3.67 -11.80 20.46
N ALA A 120 -2.33 -11.87 20.46
CA ALA A 120 -1.54 -11.86 19.23
C ALA A 120 -1.82 -13.08 18.35
N ARG A 121 -2.07 -14.26 18.94
CA ARG A 121 -2.49 -15.47 18.19
C ARG A 121 -3.90 -15.34 17.61
N ILE A 122 -4.84 -14.73 18.35
CA ILE A 122 -6.19 -14.43 17.86
C ILE A 122 -6.13 -13.48 16.66
N ALA A 123 -5.32 -12.41 16.76
CA ALA A 123 -5.11 -11.48 15.65
C ALA A 123 -4.55 -12.18 14.41
N ARG A 124 -3.62 -13.15 14.58
CA ARG A 124 -3.15 -13.98 13.46
C ARG A 124 -4.27 -14.83 12.86
N GLY A 125 -5.04 -15.53 13.67
CA GLY A 125 -6.17 -16.34 13.19
C GLY A 125 -7.16 -15.51 12.36
N ALA A 126 -7.52 -14.32 12.85
CA ALA A 126 -8.41 -13.41 12.12
C ALA A 126 -7.83 -12.98 10.76
N ALA A 127 -6.52 -12.71 10.69
CA ALA A 127 -5.87 -12.33 9.44
C ALA A 127 -5.79 -13.50 8.44
N GLU A 128 -5.46 -14.70 8.91
CA GLU A 128 -5.43 -15.93 8.10
C GLU A 128 -6.81 -16.28 7.54
N ASP A 129 -7.87 -16.11 8.34
CA ASP A 129 -9.25 -16.37 7.90
C ASP A 129 -9.75 -15.32 6.90
N TRP A 130 -9.31 -14.06 7.07
CA TRP A 130 -9.56 -13.03 6.07
C TRP A 130 -8.86 -13.33 4.73
N GLU A 131 -7.58 -13.73 4.74
CA GLU A 131 -6.84 -14.08 3.52
C GLU A 131 -7.49 -15.26 2.77
N LYS A 132 -7.94 -16.31 3.48
CA LYS A 132 -8.66 -17.44 2.87
C LYS A 132 -9.97 -17.04 2.19
N SER A 133 -10.65 -16.01 2.69
CA SER A 133 -11.92 -15.53 2.13
C SER A 133 -11.74 -14.49 1.02
N HIS A 134 -10.52 -13.94 0.85
CA HIS A 134 -10.19 -12.92 -0.14
C HIS A 134 -8.91 -13.34 -0.90
N PRO A 135 -9.01 -14.32 -1.83
CA PRO A 135 -7.86 -14.78 -2.61
C PRO A 135 -7.23 -13.62 -3.39
N ARG A 136 -5.89 -13.64 -3.46
CA ARG A 136 -5.02 -12.60 -4.04
C ARG A 136 -5.29 -12.32 -5.52
#